data_AF-A0A933GXP2-F1
#
_entry.id   AF-A0A933GXP2-F1
#
_cell.length_a   1.000
_cell.length_b   1.000
_cell.length_c   1.000
_cell.angle_alpha   90.00
_cell.angle_beta   90.00
_cell.angle_gamma   90.00
#
_symmetry.space_group_name_H-M   'P 1'
#
loop_
_entity.id
_entity.type
_entity.pdbx_description
1 polymer ?
#
loop_
_entity_poly.entity_id
_entity_poly.type
_entity_poly.pdbx_seq_one_letter_code
_entity_poly.pdbx_strand_id
1 'polypeptide(L)'
;VVARRKDTLHYPGEPGDDHPSQAGNRKATEEFVPALNVFVNRFRADRPAEPVPPRDGKERPAGGGGPAAIDGFEGDAPEGTEGWQAFDEREGASLRIEPDDDVAGDGNRSLRLEVDVPKGSWATCILYYERPADRSKTAGLRFRLRASQAGFPFGVHVYCGAREEPACYHVELETPEEAVDGWADISLPWDRFRRVEWEEDAGSPCPPDRVVGVGIGMGAPEDSGLRGTLWLDDVAWIEGR
;
A
#
# COMPACT_ATOMS: atom_id res chain seq x y z
N VAL A 1 -22.07 0.99 -45.68
CA VAL A 1 -22.70 0.07 -44.70
C VAL A 1 -21.99 0.28 -43.38
N VAL A 2 -22.60 0.98 -42.43
CA VAL A 2 -22.00 1.18 -41.10
C VAL A 2 -22.32 -0.06 -40.27
N ALA A 3 -21.30 -0.80 -39.85
CA ALA A 3 -21.47 -1.96 -38.97
C ALA A 3 -22.12 -1.50 -37.66
N ARG A 4 -23.31 -2.02 -37.36
CA ARG A 4 -23.92 -1.88 -36.03
C ARG A 4 -23.00 -2.56 -35.01
N ARG A 5 -22.33 -1.78 -34.15
CA ARG A 5 -21.73 -2.32 -32.92
C ARG A 5 -22.88 -2.96 -32.11
N LYS A 6 -22.73 -4.23 -31.75
CA LYS A 6 -23.63 -4.89 -30.81
C LYS A 6 -23.26 -4.35 -29.44
N ASP A 7 -24.13 -3.50 -28.89
CA ASP A 7 -24.07 -3.11 -27.50
C ASP A 7 -24.39 -4.36 -26.65
N THR A 8 -23.43 -4.79 -25.84
CA THR A 8 -23.57 -5.93 -24.91
C THR A 8 -23.73 -5.48 -23.47
N LEU A 9 -23.85 -4.17 -23.20
CA LEU A 9 -23.93 -3.64 -21.85
C LEU A 9 -25.33 -3.86 -21.29
N HIS A 10 -25.40 -4.55 -20.15
CA HIS A 10 -26.64 -4.77 -19.42
C HIS A 10 -27.09 -3.52 -18.64
N TYR A 11 -26.14 -2.63 -18.31
CA TYR A 11 -26.37 -1.32 -17.66
C TYR A 11 -25.49 -0.23 -18.32
N PRO A 12 -25.80 0.22 -19.53
CA PRO A 12 -24.96 1.17 -20.26
C PRO A 12 -24.82 2.50 -19.50
N GLY A 13 -23.58 2.98 -19.40
CA GLY A 13 -23.23 4.33 -18.94
C GLY A 13 -23.44 5.38 -20.04
N GLU A 14 -22.77 6.53 -19.92
CA GLU A 14 -22.75 7.51 -21.01
C GLU A 14 -22.08 6.93 -22.27
N PRO A 15 -22.39 7.43 -23.49
CA PRO A 15 -21.77 6.91 -24.71
C PRO A 15 -20.24 7.03 -24.70
N GLY A 16 -19.54 5.89 -24.63
CA GLY A 16 -18.08 5.81 -24.52
C GLY A 16 -17.56 5.59 -23.10
N ASP A 17 -18.45 5.51 -22.12
CA ASP A 17 -18.16 5.12 -20.74
C ASP A 17 -18.49 3.62 -20.55
N ASP A 18 -17.43 2.82 -20.39
CA ASP A 18 -17.55 1.37 -20.18
C ASP A 18 -17.86 1.00 -18.71
N HIS A 19 -18.00 1.98 -17.82
CA HIS A 19 -18.42 1.73 -16.44
C HIS A 19 -19.93 1.46 -16.34
N PRO A 20 -20.38 0.68 -15.32
CA PRO A 20 -21.80 0.53 -15.04
C PRO A 20 -22.42 1.87 -14.70
N SER A 21 -23.59 2.18 -15.26
CA SER A 21 -24.38 3.32 -14.78
C SER A 21 -24.62 3.26 -13.28
N GLN A 22 -24.93 4.40 -12.64
CA GLN A 22 -25.25 4.45 -11.21
C GLN A 22 -26.36 3.45 -10.81
N ALA A 23 -27.33 3.21 -11.69
CA ALA A 23 -28.37 2.20 -11.50
C ALA A 23 -27.82 0.77 -11.58
N GLY A 24 -26.90 0.50 -12.53
CA GLY A 24 -26.17 -0.76 -12.61
C GLY A 24 -25.32 -1.03 -11.37
N ASN A 25 -24.62 -0.02 -10.87
CA ASN A 25 -23.80 -0.14 -9.66
C ASN A 25 -24.65 -0.47 -8.41
N ARG A 26 -25.79 0.23 -8.23
CA ARG A 26 -26.74 -0.08 -7.14
C ARG A 26 -27.24 -1.52 -7.22
N LYS A 27 -27.65 -1.97 -8.40
CA LYS A 27 -28.18 -3.31 -8.58
C LYS A 27 -27.12 -4.40 -8.40
N ALA A 28 -25.92 -4.20 -8.93
CA ALA A 28 -24.79 -5.10 -8.69
C ALA A 28 -24.47 -5.19 -7.19
N THR A 29 -24.51 -4.08 -6.47
CA THR A 29 -24.32 -4.07 -5.01
C THR A 29 -25.41 -4.88 -4.29
N GLU A 30 -26.69 -4.65 -4.62
CA GLU A 30 -27.83 -5.34 -4.02
C GLU A 30 -27.82 -6.85 -4.26
N GLU A 31 -27.36 -7.30 -5.43
CA GLU A 31 -27.40 -8.72 -5.82
C GLU A 31 -26.09 -9.47 -5.52
N PHE A 32 -24.94 -8.82 -5.70
CA PHE A 32 -23.63 -9.48 -5.59
C PHE A 32 -23.10 -9.50 -4.15
N VAL A 33 -23.25 -8.41 -3.40
CA VAL A 33 -22.69 -8.30 -2.04
C VAL A 33 -23.25 -9.37 -1.08
N PRO A 34 -24.57 -9.70 -1.09
CA PRO A 34 -25.08 -10.78 -0.25
C PRO A 34 -24.45 -12.14 -0.58
N ALA A 35 -24.25 -12.44 -1.88
CA ALA A 35 -23.61 -13.69 -2.30
C ALA A 35 -22.13 -13.71 -1.88
N LEU A 36 -21.40 -12.61 -2.09
CA LEU A 36 -20.01 -12.45 -1.67
C LEU A 36 -19.86 -12.65 -0.16
N ASN A 37 -20.75 -12.04 0.65
CA ASN A 37 -20.75 -12.20 2.10
C ASN A 37 -20.93 -13.67 2.52
N VAL A 38 -21.75 -14.45 1.81
CA VAL A 38 -21.89 -15.89 2.08
C VAL A 38 -20.58 -16.63 1.84
N PHE A 39 -19.88 -16.36 0.72
CA PHE A 39 -18.62 -17.03 0.41
C PHE A 39 -17.49 -16.61 1.35
N VAL A 40 -17.39 -15.33 1.70
CA VAL A 40 -16.40 -14.82 2.67
C VAL A 40 -16.63 -15.45 4.05
N ASN A 41 -17.88 -15.52 4.50
CA ASN A 41 -18.19 -16.11 5.80
C ASN A 41 -17.92 -17.62 5.83
N ARG A 42 -18.16 -18.34 4.73
CA ARG A 42 -17.77 -19.76 4.60
C ARG A 42 -16.26 -19.94 4.60
N PHE A 43 -15.53 -19.15 3.84
CA PHE A 43 -14.07 -19.18 3.82
C PHE A 43 -13.48 -18.93 5.21
N ARG A 44 -14.04 -17.97 5.97
CA ARG A 44 -13.64 -17.71 7.36
C ARG A 44 -13.98 -18.87 8.30
N ALA A 45 -15.13 -19.51 8.13
CA ALA A 45 -15.56 -20.63 8.96
C ALA A 45 -14.79 -21.93 8.68
N ASP A 46 -14.34 -22.14 7.45
CA ASP A 46 -13.63 -23.35 7.01
C ASP A 46 -12.10 -23.24 7.20
N ARG A 47 -11.59 -22.12 7.75
CA ARG A 47 -10.17 -22.03 8.11
C ARG A 47 -9.85 -23.06 9.21
N PRO A 48 -8.93 -24.01 8.97
CA PRO A 48 -8.37 -24.80 10.05
C PRO A 48 -7.77 -23.85 11.08
N ALA A 49 -8.01 -24.10 12.38
CA ALA A 49 -7.25 -23.42 13.41
C ALA A 49 -5.77 -23.64 13.11
N GLU A 50 -5.01 -22.55 12.89
CA GLU A 50 -3.57 -22.67 12.72
C GLU A 50 -3.01 -23.36 13.98
N PRO A 51 -2.17 -24.38 13.82
CA PRO A 51 -1.48 -24.96 14.96
C PRO A 51 -0.60 -23.87 15.55
N VAL A 52 -0.91 -23.46 16.78
CA VAL A 52 -0.05 -22.55 17.56
C VAL A 52 1.30 -23.25 17.68
N PRO A 53 2.39 -22.71 17.09
CA PRO A 53 3.70 -23.30 17.27
C PRO A 53 4.06 -23.26 18.77
N PRO A 54 4.77 -24.27 19.30
CA PRO A 54 5.23 -24.22 20.67
C PRO A 54 6.07 -22.95 20.87
N ARG A 55 5.68 -22.13 21.85
CA ARG A 55 6.49 -21.01 22.33
C ARG A 55 7.75 -21.57 22.98
N ASP A 56 8.80 -21.73 22.19
CA ASP A 56 10.15 -21.84 22.74
C ASP A 56 10.48 -20.49 23.40
N GLY A 57 10.57 -20.51 24.73
CA GLY A 57 10.82 -19.36 25.60
C GLY A 57 12.24 -18.80 25.50
N LYS A 58 12.75 -18.56 24.28
CA LYS A 58 13.81 -17.59 24.08
C LYS A 58 13.17 -16.22 24.00
N GLU A 59 13.41 -15.38 24.98
CA GLU A 59 13.17 -13.94 24.87
C GLU A 59 13.76 -13.45 23.53
N ARG A 60 12.88 -13.07 22.61
CA ARG A 60 13.25 -12.36 21.38
C ARG A 60 13.95 -11.07 21.81
N PRO A 61 15.07 -10.69 21.17
CA PRO A 61 15.57 -9.34 21.35
C PRO A 61 14.47 -8.39 20.89
N ALA A 62 14.05 -7.50 21.79
CA ALA A 62 13.22 -6.37 21.44
C ALA A 62 14.07 -5.45 20.55
N GLY A 63 13.98 -5.64 19.24
CA GLY A 63 14.51 -4.70 18.26
C GLY A 63 13.76 -3.38 18.37
N GLY A 64 14.45 -2.34 18.82
CA GLY A 64 14.28 -0.95 18.36
C GLY A 64 12.91 -0.26 18.42
N GLY A 65 11.91 -0.76 19.14
CA GLY A 65 10.57 -0.17 19.14
C GLY A 65 10.42 1.06 20.06
N GLY A 66 10.89 2.23 19.63
CA GLY A 66 10.41 3.49 20.21
C GLY A 66 8.89 3.64 20.00
N PRO A 67 8.18 4.50 20.76
CA PRO A 67 6.72 4.68 20.65
C PRO A 67 6.22 5.14 19.26
N ALA A 68 7.14 5.53 18.38
CA ALA A 68 6.88 5.98 17.02
C ALA A 68 7.11 4.89 15.94
N ALA A 69 7.64 3.71 16.28
CA ALA A 69 7.91 2.64 15.32
C ALA A 69 6.60 2.10 14.72
N ILE A 70 6.60 1.85 13.40
CA ILE A 70 5.50 1.22 12.66
C ILE A 70 5.89 -0.23 12.38
N ASP A 71 7.00 -0.44 11.68
CA ASP A 71 7.49 -1.78 11.33
C ASP A 71 8.98 -1.76 11.02
N GLY A 72 9.73 -2.69 11.61
CA GLY A 72 11.13 -2.99 11.26
C GLY A 72 11.30 -4.42 10.77
N PHE A 73 10.20 -5.10 10.43
CA PHE A 73 10.17 -6.42 9.79
C PHE A 73 10.80 -7.58 10.59
N GLU A 74 11.19 -7.33 11.84
CA GLU A 74 11.72 -8.31 12.79
C GLU A 74 10.66 -9.25 13.39
N GLY A 75 9.38 -9.10 13.04
CA GLY A 75 8.31 -9.88 13.64
C GLY A 75 7.17 -10.31 12.74
N ASP A 76 6.06 -10.61 13.39
CA ASP A 76 4.76 -10.73 12.75
C ASP A 76 4.25 -9.35 12.33
N ALA A 77 3.08 -9.30 11.70
CA ALA A 77 2.44 -8.04 11.33
C ALA A 77 2.38 -7.03 12.50
N PRO A 78 2.57 -5.72 12.23
CA PRO A 78 2.42 -4.67 13.23
C PRO A 78 1.07 -4.75 13.98
N GLU A 79 1.08 -4.42 15.27
CA GLU A 79 -0.14 -4.48 16.10
C GLU A 79 -1.26 -3.60 15.51
N GLY A 80 -2.47 -4.15 15.44
CA GLY A 80 -3.63 -3.45 14.90
C GLY A 80 -3.57 -3.30 13.37
N THR A 81 -2.89 -4.20 12.68
CA THR A 81 -2.85 -4.30 11.22
C THR A 81 -3.00 -5.75 10.76
N GLU A 82 -3.30 -5.95 9.48
CA GLU A 82 -3.28 -7.27 8.83
C GLU A 82 -1.93 -7.57 8.15
N GLY A 83 -0.89 -6.76 8.43
CA GLY A 83 0.39 -6.80 7.75
C GLY A 83 0.39 -6.06 6.41
N TRP A 84 1.56 -6.01 5.78
CA TRP A 84 1.74 -5.39 4.46
C TRP A 84 1.11 -6.25 3.37
N GLN A 85 0.42 -5.61 2.44
CA GLN A 85 -0.32 -6.27 1.36
C GLN A 85 0.00 -5.61 0.03
N ALA A 86 0.23 -6.44 -1.00
CA ALA A 86 0.42 -5.97 -2.36
C ALA A 86 -0.92 -5.91 -3.10
N PHE A 87 -1.10 -4.83 -3.87
CA PHE A 87 -2.24 -4.59 -4.75
C PHE A 87 -1.71 -4.20 -6.13
N ASP A 88 -2.36 -4.66 -7.19
CA ASP A 88 -2.01 -4.32 -8.56
C ASP A 88 -3.28 -4.14 -9.41
N GLU A 89 -3.16 -3.35 -10.48
CA GLU A 89 -4.32 -2.90 -11.27
C GLU A 89 -4.88 -3.98 -12.20
N ARG A 90 -4.04 -4.85 -12.75
CA ARG A 90 -4.39 -5.72 -13.87
C ARG A 90 -3.49 -6.94 -14.02
N GLU A 91 -3.98 -7.90 -14.80
CA GLU A 91 -3.22 -9.05 -15.26
C GLU A 91 -1.93 -8.61 -15.99
N GLY A 92 -0.78 -8.96 -15.42
CA GLY A 92 0.55 -8.64 -15.95
C GLY A 92 1.33 -7.57 -15.18
N ALA A 93 0.68 -6.78 -14.32
CA ALA A 93 1.38 -6.06 -13.26
C ALA A 93 1.66 -7.02 -12.10
N SER A 94 2.84 -6.94 -11.50
CA SER A 94 3.20 -7.77 -10.36
C SER A 94 4.04 -6.97 -9.38
N LEU A 95 3.61 -7.01 -8.12
CA LEU A 95 4.39 -6.60 -6.97
C LEU A 95 4.41 -7.74 -5.98
N ARG A 96 5.57 -8.38 -5.83
CA ARG A 96 5.77 -9.38 -4.77
C ARG A 96 6.38 -8.72 -3.55
N ILE A 97 5.80 -8.99 -2.40
CA ILE A 97 6.28 -8.50 -1.12
C ILE A 97 6.60 -9.69 -0.22
N GLU A 98 7.78 -9.66 0.38
CA GLU A 98 8.21 -10.71 1.30
C GLU A 98 9.31 -10.20 2.24
N PRO A 99 9.42 -10.76 3.46
CA PRO A 99 10.60 -10.54 4.29
C PRO A 99 11.87 -11.04 3.58
N ASP A 100 12.95 -10.30 3.72
CA ASP A 100 14.28 -10.65 3.22
C ASP A 100 15.28 -10.66 4.37
N ASP A 101 15.80 -11.85 4.67
CA ASP A 101 16.75 -12.10 5.77
C ASP A 101 18.22 -11.88 5.32
N ASP A 102 18.48 -11.69 4.03
CA ASP A 102 19.81 -11.48 3.46
C ASP A 102 20.14 -9.98 3.34
N VAL A 103 19.12 -9.14 3.22
CA VAL A 103 19.23 -7.69 3.09
C VAL A 103 18.46 -7.03 4.22
N ALA A 104 19.18 -6.49 5.20
CA ALA A 104 18.62 -5.73 6.33
C ALA A 104 19.30 -4.35 6.46
N GLY A 105 18.56 -3.36 6.93
CA GLY A 105 19.04 -2.03 7.24
C GLY A 105 19.49 -1.94 8.69
N ASP A 106 18.59 -2.26 9.60
CA ASP A 106 18.89 -2.54 11.00
C ASP A 106 18.30 -3.91 11.37
N GLY A 107 18.80 -4.54 12.43
CA GLY A 107 18.35 -5.90 12.76
C GLY A 107 18.78 -6.97 11.75
N ASN A 108 17.87 -7.89 11.40
CA ASN A 108 18.13 -9.06 10.56
C ASN A 108 17.22 -9.17 9.34
N ARG A 109 16.16 -8.36 9.22
CA ARG A 109 15.18 -8.50 8.14
C ARG A 109 14.74 -7.15 7.59
N SER A 110 14.38 -7.13 6.31
CA SER A 110 13.66 -6.01 5.70
C SER A 110 12.48 -6.51 4.87
N LEU A 111 11.64 -5.60 4.35
CA LEU A 111 10.62 -5.94 3.37
C LEU A 111 11.16 -5.76 1.96
N ARG A 112 11.29 -6.83 1.20
CA ARG A 112 11.60 -6.79 -0.24
C ARG A 112 10.34 -6.57 -1.06
N LEU A 113 10.44 -5.65 -2.02
CA LEU A 113 9.44 -5.35 -3.04
C LEU A 113 10.05 -5.69 -4.41
N GLU A 114 9.64 -6.81 -5.01
CA GLU A 114 9.99 -7.12 -6.40
C GLU A 114 8.94 -6.54 -7.34
N VAL A 115 9.36 -5.62 -8.22
CA VAL A 115 8.49 -4.84 -9.08
C VAL A 115 8.63 -5.32 -10.53
N ASP A 116 7.50 -5.68 -11.15
CA ASP A 116 7.34 -5.80 -12.61
C ASP A 116 5.99 -5.19 -13.00
N VAL A 117 5.99 -3.88 -13.25
CA VAL A 117 4.78 -3.11 -13.56
C VAL A 117 4.87 -2.67 -15.03
N PRO A 118 3.97 -3.13 -15.91
CA PRO A 118 3.97 -2.72 -17.31
C PRO A 118 3.57 -1.24 -17.44
N LYS A 119 4.01 -0.60 -18.53
CA LYS A 119 3.71 0.80 -18.84
C LYS A 119 2.22 1.17 -18.67
N GLY A 120 1.93 2.34 -18.12
CA GLY A 120 0.57 2.80 -17.84
C GLY A 120 -0.19 1.83 -16.94
N SER A 121 0.46 1.36 -15.88
CA SER A 121 -0.15 0.54 -14.83
C SER A 121 0.43 0.88 -13.47
N TRP A 122 -0.13 0.30 -12.42
CA TRP A 122 0.34 0.51 -11.07
C TRP A 122 0.33 -0.76 -10.22
N ALA A 123 1.16 -0.72 -9.17
CA ALA A 123 1.10 -1.64 -8.05
C ALA A 123 1.45 -0.90 -6.76
N THR A 124 0.90 -1.31 -5.62
CA THR A 124 1.14 -0.66 -4.32
C THR A 124 1.29 -1.70 -3.21
N CYS A 125 2.27 -1.50 -2.32
CA CYS A 125 2.40 -2.22 -1.06
C CYS A 125 1.84 -1.34 0.06
N ILE A 126 0.81 -1.80 0.79
CA ILE A 126 0.10 -0.99 1.79
C ILE A 126 0.00 -1.74 3.11
N LEU A 127 0.20 -0.99 4.20
CA LEU A 127 -0.15 -1.38 5.56
C LEU A 127 -1.38 -0.58 6.02
N TYR A 128 -2.50 -1.26 6.24
CA TYR A 128 -3.72 -0.64 6.77
C TYR A 128 -3.87 -0.87 8.28
N TYR A 129 -4.18 0.20 9.02
CA TYR A 129 -4.56 0.12 10.43
C TYR A 129 -6.02 -0.30 10.57
N GLU A 130 -6.30 -1.26 11.44
CA GLU A 130 -7.66 -1.71 11.80
C GLU A 130 -8.57 -0.55 12.23
N ARG A 131 -7.98 0.47 12.85
CA ARG A 131 -8.67 1.70 13.29
C ARG A 131 -7.83 2.93 12.93
N PRO A 132 -8.47 4.08 12.64
CA PRO A 132 -7.74 5.33 12.44
C PRO A 132 -6.85 5.66 13.63
N ALA A 133 -5.61 6.06 13.35
CA ALA A 133 -4.61 6.43 14.33
C ALA A 133 -4.37 7.94 14.30
N ASP A 134 -4.41 8.58 15.47
CA ASP A 134 -4.04 9.98 15.64
C ASP A 134 -2.51 10.12 15.65
N ARG A 135 -1.98 10.77 14.62
CA ARG A 135 -0.56 11.09 14.42
C ARG A 135 -0.31 12.60 14.40
N SER A 136 -1.24 13.39 14.94
CA SER A 136 -1.11 14.85 15.03
C SER A 136 0.11 15.33 15.83
N LYS A 137 0.66 14.47 16.69
CA LYS A 137 1.88 14.72 17.48
C LYS A 137 3.18 14.27 16.80
N THR A 138 3.12 13.79 15.56
CA THR A 138 4.30 13.39 14.79
C THR A 138 4.63 14.48 13.78
N ALA A 139 5.89 14.56 13.35
CA ALA A 139 6.33 15.53 12.34
C ALA A 139 6.16 15.02 10.90
N GLY A 140 5.97 13.71 10.72
CA GLY A 140 5.85 13.08 9.41
C GLY A 140 6.20 11.59 9.45
N LEU A 141 6.56 11.03 8.31
CA LEU A 141 6.92 9.62 8.12
C LEU A 141 8.41 9.49 7.80
N ARG A 142 9.07 8.47 8.33
CA ARG A 142 10.43 8.08 7.94
C ARG A 142 10.55 6.59 7.70
N PHE A 143 11.52 6.20 6.90
CA PHE A 143 11.89 4.82 6.63
C PHE A 143 13.29 4.77 6.03
N ARG A 144 13.87 3.58 6.00
CA ARG A 144 15.12 3.30 5.29
C ARG A 144 14.81 2.61 3.97
N LEU A 145 15.52 3.01 2.92
CA LEU A 145 15.33 2.53 1.57
C LEU A 145 16.65 1.99 0.99
N ARG A 146 16.59 0.78 0.44
CA ARG A 146 17.60 0.26 -0.47
C ARG A 146 16.94 -0.11 -1.79
N ALA A 147 17.69 -0.07 -2.88
CA ALA A 147 17.18 -0.26 -4.23
C ALA A 147 18.19 -0.97 -5.13
N SER A 148 17.70 -1.70 -6.14
CA SER A 148 18.56 -2.33 -7.14
C SER A 148 19.18 -1.33 -8.12
N GLN A 149 18.63 -0.12 -8.21
CA GLN A 149 19.09 0.95 -9.10
C GLN A 149 18.69 2.33 -8.57
N ALA A 150 19.48 3.35 -8.90
CA ALA A 150 19.16 4.75 -8.66
C ALA A 150 18.18 5.28 -9.72
N GLY A 151 17.48 6.37 -9.41
CA GLY A 151 16.52 6.98 -10.34
C GLY A 151 15.27 6.12 -10.58
N PHE A 152 15.03 5.09 -9.77
CA PHE A 152 13.80 4.29 -9.85
C PHE A 152 12.64 5.12 -9.27
N PRO A 153 11.59 5.44 -10.04
CA PRO A 153 10.48 6.25 -9.55
C PRO A 153 9.55 5.43 -8.65
N PHE A 154 9.12 6.00 -7.52
CA PHE A 154 8.15 5.41 -6.61
C PHE A 154 7.37 6.51 -5.85
N GLY A 155 6.18 6.16 -5.37
CA GLY A 155 5.36 7.01 -4.52
C GLY A 155 5.38 6.56 -3.07
N VAL A 156 5.38 7.50 -2.12
CA VAL A 156 5.09 7.23 -0.71
C VAL A 156 3.70 7.74 -0.39
N HIS A 157 2.82 6.86 0.05
CA HIS A 157 1.41 7.12 0.24
C HIS A 157 1.06 7.11 1.74
N VAL A 158 0.19 8.03 2.15
CA VAL A 158 -0.51 8.01 3.43
C VAL A 158 -2.01 8.08 3.13
N TYR A 159 -2.75 7.19 3.77
CA TYR A 159 -4.20 7.11 3.67
C TYR A 159 -4.81 7.76 4.91
N CYS A 160 -5.66 8.78 4.72
CA CYS A 160 -6.24 9.56 5.81
C CYS A 160 -7.78 9.55 5.68
N GLY A 161 -8.52 9.55 6.79
CA GLY A 161 -9.99 9.61 6.80
C GLY A 161 -10.69 8.34 7.28
N ALA A 162 -11.76 7.93 6.61
CA ALA A 162 -12.51 6.71 6.92
C ALA A 162 -11.82 5.49 6.29
N ARG A 163 -11.96 4.30 6.89
CA ARG A 163 -11.30 3.08 6.37
C ARG A 163 -11.98 2.55 5.11
N GLU A 164 -13.28 2.77 4.98
CA GLU A 164 -14.11 2.30 3.87
C GLU A 164 -13.87 3.10 2.60
N GLU A 165 -13.46 4.36 2.74
CA GLU A 165 -13.17 5.28 1.64
C GLU A 165 -12.02 6.20 2.07
N PRO A 166 -10.78 5.65 2.14
CA PRO A 166 -9.63 6.43 2.54
C PRO A 166 -9.25 7.42 1.44
N ALA A 167 -8.95 8.66 1.82
CA ALA A 167 -8.35 9.62 0.91
C ALA A 167 -6.84 9.36 0.78
N CYS A 168 -6.33 9.35 -0.45
CA CYS A 168 -4.92 9.08 -0.74
C CYS A 168 -4.12 10.39 -0.81
N TYR A 169 -3.02 10.44 -0.06
CA TYR A 169 -2.06 11.54 -0.08
C TYR A 169 -0.69 11.00 -0.40
N HIS A 170 0.04 11.61 -1.34
CA HIS A 170 1.30 11.06 -1.81
C HIS A 170 2.43 12.08 -1.93
N VAL A 171 3.65 11.53 -1.99
CA VAL A 171 4.86 12.20 -2.43
C VAL A 171 5.54 11.30 -3.44
N GLU A 172 5.83 11.83 -4.63
CA GLU A 172 6.64 11.14 -5.63
C GLU A 172 8.12 11.35 -5.35
N LEU A 173 8.89 10.28 -5.46
CA LEU A 173 10.32 10.23 -5.22
C LEU A 173 11.01 9.39 -6.29
N GLU A 174 12.32 9.53 -6.36
CA GLU A 174 13.20 8.63 -7.09
C GLU A 174 14.21 8.04 -6.11
N THR A 175 14.64 6.79 -6.33
CA THR A 175 15.67 6.17 -5.48
C THR A 175 16.99 6.96 -5.59
N PRO A 176 17.57 7.42 -4.46
CA PRO A 176 18.83 8.15 -4.49
C PRO A 176 20.00 7.21 -4.76
N GLU A 177 21.14 7.74 -5.21
CA GLU A 177 22.34 6.94 -5.50
C GLU A 177 22.82 6.11 -4.28
N GLU A 178 22.72 6.69 -3.08
CA GLU A 178 23.08 6.03 -1.82
C GLU A 178 22.25 4.78 -1.50
N ALA A 179 21.04 4.65 -2.08
CA ALA A 179 20.18 3.49 -1.88
C ALA A 179 20.65 2.26 -2.68
N VAL A 180 21.60 2.39 -3.61
CA VAL A 180 22.04 1.26 -4.44
C VAL A 180 23.06 0.40 -3.70
N ASP A 181 24.11 1.04 -3.18
CA ASP A 181 25.21 0.38 -2.48
C ASP A 181 25.00 0.37 -0.94
N GLY A 182 23.90 0.93 -0.47
CA GLY A 182 23.61 1.07 0.96
C GLY A 182 22.13 1.33 1.24
N TRP A 183 21.88 1.93 2.40
CA TRP A 183 20.54 2.31 2.86
C TRP A 183 20.46 3.84 2.94
N ALA A 184 19.46 4.40 2.27
CA ALA A 184 19.09 5.80 2.33
C ALA A 184 18.09 6.04 3.47
N ASP A 185 18.30 7.08 4.28
CA ASP A 185 17.32 7.51 5.28
C ASP A 185 16.33 8.50 4.64
N ILE A 186 15.08 8.08 4.45
CA ILE A 186 14.03 8.93 3.89
C ILE A 186 13.21 9.51 5.03
N SER A 187 13.06 10.84 5.04
CA SER A 187 12.24 11.58 6.01
C SER A 187 11.31 12.56 5.30
N LEU A 188 10.00 12.35 5.46
CA LEU A 188 8.95 13.09 4.78
C LEU A 188 8.08 13.82 5.81
N PRO A 189 8.24 15.15 5.96
CA PRO A 189 7.34 15.93 6.81
C PRO A 189 5.91 15.96 6.27
N TRP A 190 4.93 16.17 7.17
CA TRP A 190 3.51 16.20 6.81
C TRP A 190 3.17 17.20 5.71
N ASP A 191 3.89 18.33 5.64
CA ASP A 191 3.68 19.37 4.64
C ASP A 191 4.09 18.96 3.22
N ARG A 192 4.69 17.79 3.01
CA ARG A 192 4.99 17.24 1.68
C ARG A 192 3.82 16.47 1.09
N PHE A 193 3.01 15.81 1.92
CA PHE A 193 1.92 14.97 1.46
C PHE A 193 0.77 15.82 0.92
N ARG A 194 0.34 15.51 -0.30
CA ARG A 194 -0.75 16.19 -0.99
C ARG A 194 -1.77 15.17 -1.49
N ARG A 195 -3.05 15.52 -1.39
CA ARG A 195 -4.13 14.69 -1.91
C ARG A 195 -3.96 14.52 -3.41
N VAL A 196 -4.08 13.29 -3.88
CA VAL A 196 -3.90 12.92 -5.29
C VAL A 196 -4.90 13.65 -6.20
N GLU A 197 -4.52 13.85 -7.46
CA GLU A 197 -5.28 14.70 -8.38
C GLU A 197 -6.62 14.13 -8.85
N TRP A 198 -6.79 12.81 -8.76
CA TRP A 198 -8.01 12.11 -9.18
C TRP A 198 -9.08 12.02 -8.08
N GLU A 199 -8.81 12.58 -6.89
CA GLU A 199 -9.77 12.65 -5.78
C GLU A 199 -10.36 14.06 -5.61
N GLU A 200 -11.49 14.15 -4.89
CA GLU A 200 -12.02 15.42 -4.40
C GLU A 200 -10.97 16.15 -3.54
N ASP A 201 -10.98 17.49 -3.50
CA ASP A 201 -9.99 18.28 -2.75
C ASP A 201 -8.51 17.98 -3.09
N ALA A 202 -8.23 17.63 -4.34
CA ALA A 202 -6.87 17.45 -4.87
C ALA A 202 -5.91 18.57 -4.41
N GLY A 203 -4.70 18.18 -4.01
CA GLY A 203 -3.68 19.11 -3.52
C GLY A 203 -3.89 19.60 -2.07
N SER A 204 -4.95 19.18 -1.37
CA SER A 204 -5.10 19.46 0.06
C SER A 204 -4.04 18.71 0.91
N PRO A 205 -3.66 19.24 2.09
CA PRO A 205 -2.73 18.55 2.99
C PRO A 205 -3.40 17.36 3.70
N CYS A 206 -2.64 16.30 4.03
CA CYS A 206 -3.19 15.19 4.83
C CYS A 206 -3.54 15.66 6.26
N PRO A 207 -4.72 15.28 6.79
CA PRO A 207 -5.06 15.42 8.20
C PRO A 207 -4.40 14.28 9.03
N PRO A 208 -3.35 14.56 9.83
CA PRO A 208 -2.59 13.52 10.52
C PRO A 208 -3.34 12.93 11.72
N ASP A 209 -4.46 13.50 12.16
CA ASP A 209 -5.28 13.00 13.27
C ASP A 209 -6.12 11.77 12.90
N ARG A 210 -6.15 11.37 11.62
CA ARG A 210 -6.98 10.26 11.11
C ARG A 210 -6.26 9.40 10.09
N VAL A 211 -5.04 8.97 10.39
CA VAL A 211 -4.28 8.08 9.49
C VAL A 211 -4.86 6.67 9.55
N VAL A 212 -5.18 6.09 8.40
CA VAL A 212 -5.71 4.71 8.28
C VAL A 212 -4.76 3.77 7.54
N GLY A 213 -3.69 4.27 6.93
CA GLY A 213 -2.65 3.42 6.35
C GLY A 213 -1.45 4.18 5.80
N VAL A 214 -0.41 3.44 5.48
CA VAL A 214 0.80 3.91 4.79
C VAL A 214 1.18 2.92 3.68
N GLY A 215 1.80 3.39 2.61
CA GLY A 215 2.18 2.50 1.52
C GLY A 215 3.27 3.04 0.61
N ILE A 216 3.81 2.15 -0.22
CA ILE A 216 4.74 2.46 -1.30
C ILE A 216 4.10 2.06 -2.62
N GLY A 217 3.95 3.02 -3.54
CA GLY A 217 3.33 2.87 -4.84
C GLY A 217 4.35 2.84 -5.99
N MET A 218 4.04 2.06 -7.01
CA MET A 218 4.78 1.96 -8.27
C MET A 218 3.84 2.38 -9.38
N GLY A 219 4.01 3.57 -9.93
CA GLY A 219 3.25 4.06 -11.09
C GLY A 219 4.14 4.04 -12.33
N ALA A 220 3.90 3.10 -13.24
CA ALA A 220 4.68 3.03 -14.47
C ALA A 220 4.23 4.10 -15.46
N PRO A 221 5.15 4.90 -16.03
CA PRO A 221 4.85 5.85 -17.09
C PRO A 221 4.13 5.21 -18.29
N GLU A 222 3.42 6.02 -19.08
CA GLU A 222 2.69 5.54 -20.27
C GLU A 222 3.59 4.94 -21.36
N ASP A 223 4.87 5.34 -21.38
CA ASP A 223 5.84 4.97 -22.40
C ASP A 223 6.77 3.82 -21.99
N SER A 224 6.89 3.53 -20.69
CA SER A 224 7.86 2.57 -20.16
C SER A 224 7.33 1.83 -18.91
N GLY A 225 7.67 0.54 -18.81
CA GLY A 225 7.37 -0.24 -17.60
C GLY A 225 8.44 -0.04 -16.52
N LEU A 226 8.11 -0.41 -15.29
CA LEU A 226 9.02 -0.40 -14.14
C LEU A 226 9.41 -1.82 -13.75
N ARG A 227 10.72 -2.06 -13.69
CA ARG A 227 11.28 -3.33 -13.20
C ARG A 227 12.45 -3.06 -12.29
N GLY A 228 12.43 -3.69 -11.12
CA GLY A 228 13.49 -3.52 -10.13
C GLY A 228 13.10 -4.11 -8.78
N THR A 229 13.99 -3.94 -7.82
CA THR A 229 13.76 -4.39 -6.44
C THR A 229 14.02 -3.22 -5.50
N LEU A 230 13.09 -2.99 -4.58
CA LEU A 230 13.28 -2.10 -3.44
C LEU A 230 13.27 -2.91 -2.16
N TRP A 231 13.95 -2.41 -1.13
CA TRP A 231 13.84 -2.91 0.24
C TRP A 231 13.49 -1.75 1.16
N LEU A 232 12.54 -2.00 2.05
CA LEU A 232 12.10 -1.05 3.07
C LEU A 232 12.46 -1.59 4.44
N ASP A 233 12.92 -0.71 5.32
CA ASP A 233 13.22 -1.03 6.70
C ASP A 233 12.94 0.15 7.62
N ASP A 234 12.87 -0.10 8.94
CA ASP A 234 12.74 0.92 9.99
C ASP A 234 11.64 1.97 9.73
N VAL A 235 10.46 1.51 9.28
CA VAL A 235 9.31 2.38 9.01
C VAL A 235 8.81 2.93 10.34
N ALA A 236 8.77 4.26 10.47
CA ALA A 236 8.41 4.91 11.71
C ALA A 236 7.80 6.29 11.47
N TRP A 237 7.04 6.77 12.45
CA TRP A 237 6.69 8.18 12.53
C TRP A 237 7.91 8.99 13.00
N ILE A 238 8.06 10.21 12.49
CA ILE A 238 9.03 11.17 13.00
C ILE A 238 8.46 11.77 14.28
N GLU A 239 9.18 11.68 15.40
CA GLU A 239 8.75 12.28 16.66
C GLU A 239 8.51 13.79 16.51
N GLY A 240 7.33 14.26 16.93
CA GLY A 240 7.04 15.70 17.01
C GLY A 240 7.61 16.31 18.28
N ARG A 241 7.71 17.64 18.29
CA ARG A 241 8.07 18.41 19.49
C ARG A 241 6.86 18.61 20.39
#